data_AF-A0A3B9EWW3-F1
#
_entry.id   AF-A0A3B9EWW3-F1
#
_cell.length_a   1.000
_cell.length_b   1.000
_cell.length_c   1.000
_cell.angle_alpha   90.00
_cell.angle_beta   90.00
_cell.angle_gamma   90.00
#
_symmetry.space_group_name_H-M   'P 1'
#
loop_
_entity.id
_entity.type
_entity.pdbx_description
1 polymer ?
#
loop_
_entity_poly.entity_id
_entity_poly.type
_entity_poly.pdbx_seq_one_letter_code
_entity_poly.pdbx_strand_id
1 'polypeptide(L)'
;MIFDTELARQTAEQLLQIKAIKLQPDAPFTWASGWKSPIYCDNRISLSYPMVRNFLRENMVKAIREKYGTPNVIAGVATGAIAMGVLIAQ
;
A
#
# COMPACT_ATOMS: atom_id res chain seq x y z
N MET A 1 3.25 3.26 12.93
CA MET A 1 4.52 4.01 13.05
C MET A 1 4.83 4.58 11.66
N ILE A 2 5.11 5.88 11.56
CA ILE A 2 5.47 6.56 10.29
C ILE A 2 6.99 6.67 10.26
N PHE A 3 7.63 6.16 9.21
CA PHE A 3 9.10 6.19 9.06
C PHE A 3 9.61 7.52 8.51
N ASP A 4 8.89 8.06 7.53
CA ASP A 4 9.14 9.35 6.89
C ASP A 4 7.78 10.00 6.60
N THR A 5 7.57 11.19 7.15
CA THR A 5 6.30 11.92 7.06
C THR A 5 5.98 12.37 5.64
N GLU A 6 7.00 12.79 4.88
CA GLU A 6 6.80 13.28 3.52
C GLU A 6 6.51 12.12 2.58
N LEU A 7 7.24 11.01 2.72
CA LEU A 7 6.95 9.78 1.97
C LEU A 7 5.55 9.24 2.29
N ALA A 8 5.13 9.28 3.56
CA ALA A 8 3.79 8.88 3.96
C ALA A 8 2.72 9.77 3.33
N ARG A 9 2.94 11.09 3.29
CA ARG A 9 2.04 12.06 2.64
C ARG A 9 1.92 11.78 1.14
N GLN A 10 3.04 11.60 0.44
CA GLN A 10 3.06 11.29 -0.99
C GLN A 10 2.39 9.94 -1.32
N THR A 11 2.60 8.93 -0.47
CA THR A 11 1.94 7.63 -0.59
C THR A 11 0.42 7.78 -0.45
N ALA A 12 -0.04 8.53 0.55
CA ALA A 12 -1.46 8.77 0.76
C ALA A 12 -2.09 9.52 -0.42
N GLU A 13 -1.41 10.55 -0.93
CA GLU A 13 -1.85 11.33 -2.10
C GLU A 13 -2.05 10.45 -3.33
N GLN A 14 -1.08 9.59 -3.66
CA GLN A 14 -1.19 8.67 -4.80
C GLN A 14 -2.32 7.65 -4.63
N LEU A 15 -2.48 7.07 -3.43
CA LEU A 15 -3.52 6.07 -3.16
C LEU A 15 -4.93 6.67 -3.19
N LEU A 16 -5.09 7.92 -2.75
CA LEU A 16 -6.34 8.68 -2.87
C LEU A 16 -6.64 9.02 -4.33
N GLN A 17 -5.63 9.46 -5.09
CA GLN A 17 -5.77 9.82 -6.51
C GLN A 17 -6.28 8.65 -7.36
N ILE A 18 -5.76 7.43 -7.14
CA ILE A 18 -6.21 6.23 -7.86
C ILE A 18 -7.44 5.57 -7.23
N LYS A 19 -8.03 6.18 -6.19
CA LYS A 19 -9.19 5.65 -5.45
C LYS A 19 -8.96 4.25 -4.84
N ALA A 20 -7.70 3.88 -4.60
CA ALA A 20 -7.33 2.72 -3.79
C ALA A 20 -7.73 2.95 -2.33
N ILE A 21 -7.64 4.20 -1.87
CA ILE A 21 -8.23 4.66 -0.61
C ILE A 21 -9.39 5.61 -0.92
N LYS A 22 -10.50 5.46 -0.19
CA LYS A 22 -11.65 6.36 -0.23
C LYS A 22 -12.01 6.78 1.19
N LEU A 23 -12.29 8.07 1.38
CA LEU A 23 -12.70 8.64 2.65
C LEU A 23 -14.12 9.21 2.52
N GLN A 24 -15.03 8.76 3.37
CA GLN A 24 -16.42 9.18 3.44
C GLN A 24 -16.87 9.27 4.91
N PRO A 25 -16.45 10.31 5.65
CA PRO A 25 -16.79 10.46 7.07
C PRO A 25 -18.30 10.61 7.30
N ASP A 26 -18.99 11.32 6.42
CA ASP A 26 -20.42 11.64 6.57
C ASP A 26 -21.36 10.54 6.02
N ALA A 27 -20.82 9.65 5.18
CA ALA A 27 -21.56 8.57 4.53
C ALA A 27 -20.72 7.26 4.55
N PRO A 28 -20.56 6.61 5.72
CA PRO A 28 -19.60 5.55 5.90
C PRO A 28 -19.93 4.27 5.13
N PHE A 29 -18.88 3.57 4.72
CA PHE A 29 -18.96 2.24 4.12
C PHE A 29 -19.41 1.20 5.14
N THR A 30 -20.07 0.14 4.68
CA THR A 30 -20.34 -1.04 5.50
C THR A 30 -19.36 -2.13 5.11
N TRP A 31 -18.48 -2.50 6.03
CA TRP A 31 -17.56 -3.61 5.81
C TRP A 31 -18.28 -4.96 5.92
N ALA A 32 -17.63 -6.03 5.45
CA ALA A 32 -18.20 -7.38 5.47
C ALA A 32 -18.55 -7.87 6.89
N SER A 33 -17.89 -7.34 7.92
CA SER A 33 -18.22 -7.60 9.34
C SER A 33 -19.48 -6.86 9.84
N GLY A 34 -20.11 -6.04 8.99
CA GLY A 34 -21.19 -5.12 9.38
C GLY A 34 -20.69 -3.79 9.94
N TRP A 35 -19.38 -3.63 10.16
CA TRP A 35 -18.81 -2.41 10.73
C TRP A 35 -18.98 -1.21 9.78
N LYS A 36 -19.39 -0.06 10.33
CA LYS A 36 -19.47 1.21 9.60
C LYS A 36 -18.13 1.94 9.69
N SER A 37 -17.45 2.11 8.57
CA SER A 37 -16.13 2.73 8.52
C SER A 37 -16.12 3.96 7.60
N PRO A 38 -15.50 5.07 8.02
CA PRO A 38 -15.32 6.25 7.17
C PRO A 38 -14.25 6.03 6.09
N ILE A 39 -13.54 4.90 6.11
CA ILE A 39 -12.46 4.57 5.17
C ILE A 39 -12.70 3.22 4.50
N TYR A 40 -12.44 3.19 3.20
CA TYR A 40 -12.30 1.97 2.41
C TYR A 40 -10.90 1.92 1.79
N CYS A 41 -10.27 0.74 1.85
CA CYS A 41 -8.92 0.53 1.32
C CYS A 41 -8.87 -0.76 0.49
N ASP A 42 -8.46 -0.63 -0.76
CA ASP A 42 -8.10 -1.73 -1.64
C ASP A 42 -6.81 -1.42 -2.39
N ASN A 43 -5.68 -1.72 -1.75
CA ASN A 43 -4.36 -1.48 -2.34
C ASN A 43 -4.05 -2.38 -3.53
N ARG A 44 -4.85 -3.42 -3.83
CA ARG A 44 -4.66 -4.22 -5.05
C ARG A 44 -4.84 -3.38 -6.31
N ILE A 45 -5.65 -2.32 -6.23
CA ILE A 45 -5.85 -1.35 -7.30
C ILE A 45 -4.51 -0.75 -7.74
N SER A 46 -3.58 -0.48 -6.82
CA SER A 46 -2.27 0.10 -7.14
C SER A 46 -1.49 -0.67 -8.20
N LEU A 47 -1.67 -2.00 -8.28
CA LEU A 47 -1.00 -2.87 -9.26
C LEU A 47 -1.40 -2.56 -10.72
N SER A 48 -2.57 -1.94 -10.92
CA SER A 48 -3.09 -1.52 -12.23
C SER A 48 -2.54 -0.16 -12.68
N TYR A 49 -1.79 0.53 -11.82
CA TYR A 49 -1.20 1.84 -12.10
C TYR A 49 0.33 1.74 -12.07
N PRO A 50 1.00 1.56 -13.24
CA PRO A 50 2.44 1.29 -13.30
C PRO A 50 3.31 2.31 -12.54
N MET A 51 2.98 3.60 -12.65
CA MET A 51 3.69 4.66 -11.92
C MET A 51 3.59 4.48 -10.40
N VAL A 52 2.38 4.21 -9.91
CA VAL A 52 2.13 4.07 -8.46
C VAL A 52 2.76 2.78 -7.91
N ARG A 53 2.59 1.64 -8.58
CA ARG A 53 3.19 0.39 -8.08
C ARG A 53 4.72 0.44 -8.08
N ASN A 54 5.34 1.10 -9.05
CA ASN A 54 6.81 1.27 -9.09
C ASN A 54 7.27 2.16 -7.94
N PHE A 55 6.59 3.28 -7.71
CA PHE A 55 6.83 4.17 -6.57
C PHE A 55 6.74 3.41 -5.23
N LEU A 56 5.68 2.62 -5.04
CA LEU A 56 5.50 1.82 -3.82
C LEU A 56 6.63 0.79 -3.65
N ARG A 57 6.92 0.02 -4.71
CA ARG A 57 7.99 -1.00 -4.70
C ARG A 57 9.33 -0.38 -4.32
N GLU A 58 9.74 0.71 -4.98
CA GLU A 58 11.05 1.34 -4.78
C GLU A 58 11.23 1.83 -3.35
N ASN A 59 10.21 2.49 -2.81
CA ASN A 59 10.24 2.98 -1.43
C ASN A 59 10.17 1.84 -0.40
N MET A 60 9.43 0.76 -0.69
CA MET A 60 9.44 -0.43 0.16
C MET A 60 10.81 -1.12 0.16
N VAL A 61 11.46 -1.27 -0.99
CA VAL A 61 12.83 -1.83 -1.09
C VAL A 61 13.82 -0.97 -0.31
N LYS A 62 13.74 0.36 -0.44
CA LYS A 62 14.57 1.29 0.34
C LYS A 62 14.38 1.10 1.83
N ALA A 63 13.12 1.10 2.30
CA ALA A 63 12.80 0.92 3.72
C ALA A 63 13.24 -0.46 4.26
N ILE A 64 13.10 -1.52 3.46
CA ILE A 64 13.58 -2.87 3.82
C ILE A 64 15.11 -2.86 3.97
N ARG A 65 15.83 -2.26 3.02
CA ARG A 65 17.30 -2.19 3.06
C ARG A 65 17.82 -1.39 4.24
N GLU A 66 17.20 -0.25 4.52
CA GLU A 66 17.59 0.60 5.65
C GLU A 66 17.36 -0.09 7.00
N LYS A 67 16.26 -0.85 7.13
CA LYS A 67 15.88 -1.45 8.40
C LYS A 67 16.44 -2.85 8.64
N TYR A 68 16.57 -3.64 7.58
CA TYR A 68 16.88 -5.08 7.67
C TYR A 68 18.08 -5.49 6.79
N GLY A 69 18.72 -4.56 6.09
CA GLY A 69 19.77 -4.88 5.13
C GLY A 69 19.23 -5.59 3.89
N THR A 70 20.03 -6.45 3.27
CA THR A 70 19.61 -7.22 2.08
C THR A 70 19.10 -8.60 2.51
N PRO A 71 17.77 -8.82 2.55
CA PRO A 71 17.23 -10.13 2.91
C PRO A 71 17.54 -11.18 1.84
N ASN A 72 17.72 -12.43 2.25
CA ASN A 72 17.87 -13.54 1.31
C ASN A 72 16.57 -13.96 0.63
N VAL A 73 15.43 -13.69 1.27
CA VAL A 73 14.09 -14.11 0.82
C VAL A 73 13.08 -13.01 1.08
N ILE A 74 12.14 -12.84 0.15
CA ILE A 74 10.93 -12.04 0.31
C ILE A 74 9.72 -12.97 0.26
N ALA A 75 8.85 -12.89 1.27
CA ALA A 75 7.62 -13.68 1.35
C ALA A 75 6.39 -12.78 1.27
N GLY A 76 5.59 -12.92 0.20
CA GLY A 76 4.33 -12.19 0.03
C GLY A 76 3.15 -12.93 0.66
N VAL A 77 2.33 -12.23 1.46
CA VAL A 77 1.14 -12.80 2.10
C VAL A 77 0.03 -13.03 1.07
N ALA A 78 -0.53 -14.25 1.07
CA ALA A 78 -1.59 -14.63 0.15
C ALA A 78 -2.94 -13.94 0.48
N THR A 79 -3.70 -13.41 -0.49
CA THR A 79 -3.36 -13.24 -1.92
C THR A 79 -2.91 -11.81 -2.22
N GLY A 80 -3.42 -10.83 -1.46
CA GLY A 80 -3.34 -9.40 -1.80
C GLY A 80 -1.93 -8.81 -1.86
N ALA A 81 -0.94 -9.45 -1.23
CA ALA A 81 0.44 -8.97 -1.20
C ALA A 81 1.41 -9.79 -2.07
N ILE A 82 0.97 -10.88 -2.72
CA ILE A 82 1.86 -11.73 -3.55
C ILE A 82 2.50 -10.90 -4.66
N ALA A 83 1.71 -10.17 -5.44
CA ALA A 83 2.22 -9.38 -6.55
C ALA A 83 3.21 -8.30 -6.10
N MET A 84 2.91 -7.59 -5.01
CA MET A 84 3.84 -6.60 -4.44
C MET A 84 5.12 -7.26 -3.91
N GLY A 85 5.01 -8.42 -3.26
CA GLY A 85 6.15 -9.20 -2.79
C GLY A 85 7.07 -9.64 -3.94
N VAL A 86 6.50 -10.11 -5.05
CA VAL A 86 7.27 -10.44 -6.27
C VAL A 86 7.96 -9.21 -6.85
N LEU A 87 7.26 -8.07 -6.93
CA LEU A 87 7.85 -6.82 -7.41
C LEU A 87 9.03 -6.35 -6.54
N ILE A 88 8.96 -6.53 -5.22
CA ILE A 88 10.04 -6.19 -4.28
C ILE A 88 11.22 -7.16 -4.40
N ALA A 89 10.95 -8.42 -4.74
CA ALA A 89 11.98 -9.45 -4.90
C ALA A 89 12.75 -9.36 -6.23
N GLN A 90 12.22 -8.61 -7.21
CA GLN A 90 12.83 -8.36 -8.53
C GLN A 90 14.03 -7.41 -8.42
#